data_AF-A0A9W9IBD2-F1
#
_entry.id   AF-A0A9W9IBD2-F1
#
_cell.length_a   1.000
_cell.length_b   1.000
_cell.length_c   1.000
_cell.angle_alpha   90.00
_cell.angle_beta   90.00
_cell.angle_gamma   90.00
#
_symmetry.space_group_name_H-M   'P 1'
#
loop_
_entity.id
_entity.type
_entity.pdbx_description
1 polymer ?
#
loop_
_entity_poly.entity_id
_entity_poly.type
_entity_poly.pdbx_seq_one_letter_code
_entity_poly.pdbx_strand_id
1 'polypeptide(L)'
;MAAIDATPEKRKKVTSQVAGQASATKGDKPRMYISCHVLVLQLSATSPSRTPPKLYATTTVHLGCSSWRPFVPTLPFAFTWTPTELYLCISESILRTYRIIFPALSPVRPNATEKEPASQAAFNVLVPEESILLPRSARIRSVQFFPPATAGGNATVVIGPRYGKHPAPSIGIYLQEKDLGAWVAADPAMIGRRLCMPEDRWTGEFEDFDELQDCDIIPFDD
;
A
#
# COMPACT_ATOMS: atom_id res chain seq x y z
N MET A 1 -36.02 -15.15 -82.16
CA MET A 1 -37.02 -14.08 -82.19
C MET A 1 -37.87 -14.21 -80.92
N ALA A 2 -38.00 -13.10 -80.17
CA ALA A 2 -38.74 -12.91 -78.90
C ALA A 2 -38.19 -13.68 -77.68
N ALA A 3 -37.37 -13.08 -76.80
CA ALA A 3 -37.70 -12.09 -75.75
C ALA A 3 -38.55 -12.68 -74.62
N ILE A 4 -37.90 -13.15 -73.55
CA ILE A 4 -38.53 -13.36 -72.24
C ILE A 4 -37.61 -12.82 -71.15
N ASP A 5 -38.21 -11.90 -70.42
CA ASP A 5 -37.91 -11.27 -69.14
C ASP A 5 -37.17 -12.15 -68.12
N ALA A 6 -36.14 -11.58 -67.48
CA ALA A 6 -35.69 -12.03 -66.17
C ALA A 6 -34.94 -10.90 -65.45
N THR A 7 -35.67 -10.21 -64.59
CA THR A 7 -35.22 -9.18 -63.66
C THR A 7 -34.27 -9.79 -62.61
N PRO A 8 -33.11 -9.18 -62.29
CA PRO A 8 -32.28 -9.68 -61.21
C PRO A 8 -32.78 -9.22 -59.83
N GLU A 9 -33.14 -10.21 -58.99
CA GLU A 9 -33.41 -10.08 -57.55
C GLU A 9 -32.27 -9.33 -56.83
N LYS A 10 -32.54 -8.11 -56.36
CA LYS A 10 -31.70 -7.45 -55.37
C LYS A 10 -32.03 -8.00 -53.98
N ARG A 11 -31.35 -9.09 -53.59
CA ARG A 11 -31.25 -9.47 -52.17
C ARG A 11 -30.48 -8.39 -51.42
N LYS A 12 -31.20 -7.49 -50.76
CA LYS A 12 -30.66 -6.62 -49.70
C LYS A 12 -30.11 -7.51 -48.58
N LYS A 13 -28.79 -7.64 -48.48
CA LYS A 13 -28.15 -8.05 -47.23
C LYS A 13 -28.43 -6.94 -46.21
N VAL A 14 -29.38 -7.20 -45.32
CA VAL A 14 -29.48 -6.48 -44.05
C VAL A 14 -28.29 -6.94 -43.22
N THR A 15 -27.16 -6.26 -43.40
CA THR A 15 -26.07 -6.30 -42.44
C THR A 15 -26.58 -5.59 -41.19
N SER A 16 -26.97 -6.35 -40.17
CA SER A 16 -27.14 -5.82 -38.83
C SER A 16 -25.78 -5.34 -38.35
N GLN A 17 -25.45 -4.07 -38.64
CA GLN A 17 -24.50 -3.33 -37.83
C GLN A 17 -25.16 -3.15 -36.46
N VAL A 18 -24.99 -4.12 -35.58
CA VAL A 18 -25.00 -3.83 -34.15
C VAL A 18 -23.68 -3.11 -33.90
N ALA A 19 -23.73 -1.79 -34.12
CA ALA A 19 -22.78 -0.85 -33.59
C ALA A 19 -22.91 -0.89 -32.05
N GLY A 20 -22.32 -1.91 -31.45
CA GLY A 20 -21.97 -1.89 -30.03
C GLY A 20 -20.78 -0.94 -29.89
N GLN A 21 -21.12 0.34 -29.70
CA GLN A 21 -20.19 1.40 -29.36
C GLN A 21 -19.21 0.91 -28.28
N ALA A 22 -17.95 0.72 -28.64
CA ALA A 22 -16.87 0.91 -27.69
C ALA A 22 -16.87 2.40 -27.34
N SER A 23 -17.67 2.78 -26.34
CA SER A 23 -17.52 4.09 -25.74
C SER A 23 -16.15 4.09 -25.04
N ALA A 24 -15.15 4.65 -25.71
CA ALA A 24 -13.92 5.07 -25.06
C ALA A 24 -14.32 6.04 -23.95
N THR A 25 -14.37 5.55 -22.71
CA THR A 25 -14.65 6.36 -21.53
C THR A 25 -13.55 7.40 -21.41
N LYS A 26 -13.98 8.65 -21.51
CA LYS A 26 -13.18 9.87 -21.42
C LYS A 26 -12.44 9.89 -20.08
N GLY A 27 -11.11 9.72 -20.11
CA GLY A 27 -10.20 10.14 -19.03
C GLY A 27 -9.88 9.13 -17.93
N ASP A 28 -9.44 7.91 -18.26
CA ASP A 28 -8.80 7.05 -17.26
C ASP A 28 -7.44 7.67 -16.89
N LYS A 29 -7.34 8.19 -15.66
CA LYS A 29 -6.09 8.78 -15.16
C LYS A 29 -4.98 7.72 -15.18
N PRO A 30 -3.72 8.09 -15.47
CA PRO A 30 -2.63 7.13 -15.45
C PRO A 30 -2.54 6.47 -14.06
N ARG A 31 -2.61 5.15 -14.05
CA ARG A 31 -2.53 4.32 -12.85
C ARG A 31 -1.11 3.84 -12.67
N MET A 32 -0.53 4.07 -11.51
CA MET A 32 0.80 3.58 -11.17
C MET A 32 0.66 2.35 -10.27
N TYR A 33 1.29 1.24 -10.68
CA TYR A 33 1.36 0.01 -9.90
C TYR A 33 2.73 -0.11 -9.27
N ILE A 34 2.77 -0.41 -7.97
CA ILE A 34 4.00 -0.35 -7.21
C ILE A 34 4.17 -1.61 -6.40
N SER A 35 5.39 -2.14 -6.47
CA SER A 35 5.80 -3.31 -5.71
C SER A 35 7.04 -2.95 -4.92
N CYS A 36 7.08 -3.38 -3.66
CA CYS A 36 8.25 -3.31 -2.81
C CYS A 36 8.93 -4.67 -2.82
N HIS A 37 10.18 -4.72 -3.28
CA HIS A 37 11.01 -5.92 -3.23
C HIS A 37 11.91 -5.84 -2.00
N VAL A 38 11.80 -6.83 -1.11
CA VAL A 38 12.61 -6.93 0.11
C VAL A 38 13.58 -8.08 -0.06
N LEU A 39 14.86 -7.77 0.04
CA LEU A 39 15.94 -8.76 0.01
C LEU A 39 16.63 -8.79 1.37
N VAL A 40 16.69 -9.97 1.98
CA VAL A 40 17.46 -10.22 3.20
C VAL A 40 18.75 -10.93 2.80
N LEU A 41 19.87 -10.29 3.09
CA LEU A 41 21.20 -10.78 2.77
C LEU A 41 21.94 -11.20 4.04
N GLN A 42 22.48 -12.41 4.05
CA GLN A 42 23.35 -12.89 5.10
C GLN A 42 24.80 -12.51 4.79
N LEU A 43 25.40 -11.74 5.69
CA LEU A 43 26.83 -11.42 5.63
C LEU A 43 27.67 -12.53 6.27
N SER A 44 28.90 -12.70 5.79
CA SER A 44 29.86 -13.60 6.41
C SER A 44 30.21 -13.12 7.82
N ALA A 45 30.15 -14.03 8.80
CA ALA A 45 30.49 -13.72 10.19
C ALA A 45 31.99 -13.44 10.38
N THR A 46 32.83 -14.11 9.59
CA THR A 46 34.30 -14.04 9.73
C THR A 46 34.94 -13.05 8.76
N SER A 47 34.25 -12.69 7.67
CA SER A 47 34.81 -11.84 6.60
C SER A 47 33.74 -11.07 5.83
N PRO A 48 32.98 -10.17 6.48
CA PRO A 48 31.85 -9.48 5.87
C PRO A 48 32.24 -8.57 4.70
N SER A 49 33.49 -8.11 4.65
CA SER A 49 34.00 -7.24 3.56
C SER A 49 34.64 -7.98 2.40
N ARG A 50 34.93 -9.29 2.55
CA ARG A 50 35.64 -10.09 1.54
C ARG A 50 34.78 -11.18 0.91
N THR A 51 33.76 -11.64 1.60
CA THR A 51 32.83 -12.65 1.09
C THR A 51 31.58 -11.97 0.56
N PRO A 52 31.10 -12.30 -0.66
CA PRO A 52 29.86 -11.75 -1.17
C PRO A 52 28.68 -12.13 -0.25
N PRO A 53 27.72 -11.22 -0.02
CA PRO A 53 26.51 -11.53 0.74
C PRO A 53 25.74 -12.68 0.11
N LYS A 54 25.22 -13.59 0.94
CA LYS A 54 24.35 -14.68 0.48
C LYS A 54 22.89 -14.22 0.56
N LEU A 55 22.13 -14.39 -0.52
CA LEU A 55 20.69 -14.16 -0.47
C LEU A 55 20.05 -15.18 0.47
N TYR A 56 19.47 -14.70 1.56
CA TYR A 56 18.82 -15.55 2.57
C TYR A 56 17.34 -15.72 2.27
N ALA A 57 16.67 -14.60 2.00
CA ALA A 57 15.24 -14.59 1.70
C ALA A 57 14.90 -13.39 0.80
N THR A 58 13.89 -13.55 -0.05
CA THR A 58 13.31 -12.44 -0.81
C THR A 58 11.78 -12.48 -0.72
N THR A 59 11.15 -11.31 -0.74
CA THR A 59 9.69 -11.19 -0.91
C THR A 59 9.34 -9.98 -1.75
N THR A 60 8.18 -10.03 -2.40
CA THR A 60 7.61 -8.92 -3.15
C THR A 60 6.25 -8.58 -2.56
N VAL A 61 6.11 -7.36 -2.07
CA VAL A 61 4.85 -6.82 -1.55
C VAL A 61 4.23 -5.93 -2.61
N HIS A 62 3.05 -6.31 -3.11
CA HIS A 62 2.29 -5.46 -4.02
C HIS A 62 1.56 -4.38 -3.23
N LEU A 63 1.96 -3.12 -3.41
CA LEU A 63 1.42 -1.97 -2.67
C LEU A 63 0.11 -1.43 -3.27
N GLY A 64 -0.34 -2.06 -4.35
CA GLY A 64 -1.56 -1.74 -5.04
C GLY A 64 -1.41 -0.67 -6.12
N CYS A 65 -2.57 -0.17 -6.55
CA CYS A 65 -2.72 0.85 -7.57
C CYS A 65 -3.35 2.08 -6.95
N SER A 66 -2.59 3.16 -6.87
CA SER A 66 -3.04 4.44 -6.36
C SER A 66 -3.01 5.47 -7.48
N SER A 67 -3.86 6.48 -7.38
CA SER A 67 -3.82 7.66 -8.25
C SER A 67 -2.65 8.58 -7.85
N TRP A 68 -1.45 8.02 -7.73
CA TRP A 68 -0.27 8.79 -7.37
C TRP A 68 0.02 9.80 -8.47
N ARG A 69 0.25 11.04 -8.04
CA ARG A 69 0.71 12.06 -8.96
C ARG A 69 2.14 11.66 -9.37
N PRO A 70 2.48 11.69 -10.66
CA PRO A 70 3.81 11.28 -11.15
C PRO A 70 4.95 12.18 -10.65
N PHE A 71 4.65 13.22 -9.86
CA PHE A 71 5.62 14.17 -9.33
C PHE A 71 5.37 14.37 -7.83
N VAL A 72 5.98 13.53 -7.00
CA VAL A 72 6.06 13.75 -5.55
C VAL A 72 7.53 13.96 -5.22
N PRO A 73 7.93 15.12 -4.65
CA PRO A 73 9.33 15.40 -4.30
C PRO A 73 9.84 14.46 -3.19
N THR A 74 8.92 13.81 -2.48
CA THR A 74 9.18 12.86 -1.41
C THR A 74 8.54 11.53 -1.76
N LEU A 75 9.25 10.43 -1.55
CA LEU A 75 8.69 9.10 -1.73
C LEU A 75 7.48 8.94 -0.78
N PRO A 76 6.33 8.46 -1.27
CA PRO A 76 5.10 8.33 -0.48
C PRO A 76 5.12 7.10 0.43
N PHE A 77 6.30 6.67 0.85
CA PHE A 77 6.49 5.52 1.69
C PHE A 77 7.61 5.77 2.70
N ALA A 78 7.45 5.16 3.87
CA ALA A 78 8.47 5.14 4.89
C ALA A 78 8.63 3.73 5.47
N PHE A 79 9.82 3.48 5.99
CA PHE A 79 10.18 2.19 6.55
C PHE A 79 10.64 2.37 7.99
N THR A 80 10.18 1.47 8.85
CA THR A 80 10.69 1.28 10.21
C THR A 80 10.97 -0.19 10.36
N TRP A 81 12.08 -0.58 11.00
CA TRP A 81 12.40 -1.98 11.19
C TRP A 81 12.76 -2.28 12.64
N THR A 82 12.52 -3.53 13.01
CA THR A 82 13.01 -4.18 14.22
C THR A 82 13.95 -5.31 13.80
N PRO A 83 14.63 -6.00 14.74
CA PRO A 83 15.45 -7.15 14.38
C PRO A 83 14.69 -8.28 13.68
N THR A 84 13.37 -8.36 13.84
CA THR A 84 12.54 -9.48 13.34
C THR A 84 11.51 -9.07 12.30
N GLU A 85 11.26 -7.77 12.11
CA GLU A 85 10.13 -7.28 11.32
C GLU A 85 10.44 -5.96 10.64
N LEU A 86 9.91 -5.79 9.42
CA LEU A 86 9.91 -4.55 8.67
C LEU A 86 8.47 -4.01 8.59
N TYR A 87 8.31 -2.74 8.92
CA TYR A 87 7.07 -1.99 8.77
C TYR A 87 7.20 -1.04 7.61
N LEU A 88 6.36 -1.20 6.58
CA LEU A 88 6.26 -0.31 5.44
C LEU A 88 4.97 0.48 5.55
N CYS A 89 5.08 1.80 5.68
CA CYS A 89 3.94 2.71 5.71
C CYS A 89 3.82 3.46 4.39
N ILE A 90 2.60 3.68 3.91
CA ILE A 90 2.30 4.48 2.72
C ILE A 90 1.58 5.76 3.16
N SER A 91 2.03 6.90 2.64
CA SER A 91 1.39 8.20 2.81
C SER A 91 0.07 8.25 2.05
N GLU A 92 -1.05 8.14 2.75
CA GLU A 92 -2.39 8.27 2.19
C GLU A 92 -3.38 8.81 3.27
N SER A 93 -4.64 9.04 2.91
CA SER A 93 -5.73 9.42 3.83
C SER A 93 -6.21 8.26 4.73
N ILE A 94 -5.72 7.05 4.50
CA ILE A 94 -5.95 5.88 5.35
C ILE A 94 -4.57 5.32 5.70
N LEU A 95 -4.33 5.05 6.98
CA LEU A 95 -3.10 4.44 7.45
C LEU A 95 -2.92 3.08 6.76
N ARG A 96 -1.91 2.99 5.91
CA ARG A 96 -1.54 1.75 5.23
C ARG A 96 -0.19 1.31 5.69
N THR A 97 -0.20 0.32 6.57
CA THR A 97 1.02 -0.26 7.13
C THR A 97 1.06 -1.75 6.82
N TYR A 98 2.17 -2.18 6.23
CA TYR A 98 2.50 -3.57 5.99
C TYR A 98 3.54 -4.01 7.02
N ARG A 99 3.26 -5.09 7.75
CA ARG A 99 4.19 -5.73 8.67
C ARG A 99 4.74 -6.98 8.00
N ILE A 100 6.02 -6.95 7.67
CA ILE A 100 6.75 -7.99 6.96
C ILE A 100 7.64 -8.70 7.99
N ILE A 101 7.28 -9.94 8.33
CA ILE A 101 8.02 -10.72 9.32
C ILE A 101 9.22 -11.37 8.63
N PHE A 102 10.41 -11.14 9.17
CA PHE A 102 11.63 -11.78 8.69
C PHE A 102 11.63 -13.26 9.07
N PRO A 103 12.00 -14.17 8.16
CA PRO A 103 12.17 -15.57 8.51
C PRO A 103 13.25 -15.70 9.58
N ALA A 104 12.98 -16.52 10.61
CA ALA A 104 13.93 -16.77 11.67
C ALA A 104 15.23 -17.32 11.08
N LEU A 105 16.34 -16.61 11.33
CA LEU A 105 17.68 -17.08 10.99
C LEU A 105 17.98 -18.33 11.83
N SER A 106 17.59 -19.50 11.34
CA SER A 106 17.91 -20.74 12.01
C SER A 106 19.44 -20.83 12.08
N PRO A 107 20.05 -21.02 13.27
CA PRO A 107 21.48 -21.22 13.36
C PRO A 107 21.81 -22.44 12.51
N VAL A 108 22.69 -22.24 11.53
CA VAL A 108 23.20 -23.31 10.68
C VAL A 108 23.72 -24.41 11.60
N ARG A 109 23.05 -25.58 11.61
CA ARG A 109 23.59 -26.74 12.30
C ARG A 109 24.89 -27.11 11.57
N PRO A 110 26.04 -27.20 12.26
CA PRO A 110 27.34 -27.39 11.61
C PRO A 110 27.51 -28.73 10.86
N ASN A 111 26.50 -29.60 10.84
CA ASN A 111 26.55 -30.94 10.23
C ASN A 111 25.57 -31.13 9.06
N ALA A 112 24.96 -30.07 8.52
CA ALA A 112 24.10 -30.20 7.35
C ALA A 112 24.95 -30.27 6.07
N THR A 113 25.00 -31.45 5.47
CA THR A 113 25.65 -31.72 4.18
C THR A 113 25.07 -30.79 3.11
N GLU A 114 25.92 -30.10 2.34
CA GLU A 114 25.63 -29.01 1.38
C GLU A 114 24.75 -29.39 0.16
N LYS A 115 23.89 -30.41 0.24
CA LYS A 115 23.13 -30.94 -0.91
C LYS A 115 21.64 -30.58 -0.96
N GLU A 116 21.13 -29.83 0.01
CA GLU A 116 19.74 -29.34 -0.04
C GLU A 116 19.73 -27.88 -0.55
N PRO A 117 19.08 -27.59 -1.70
CA PRO A 117 18.86 -26.21 -2.10
C PRO A 117 17.95 -25.58 -1.04
N ALA A 118 18.49 -24.59 -0.33
CA ALA A 118 17.75 -23.86 0.70
C ALA A 118 16.40 -23.43 0.15
N SER A 119 15.33 -24.09 0.59
CA SER A 119 13.96 -23.64 0.35
C SER A 119 13.89 -22.21 0.88
N GLN A 120 13.78 -21.23 -0.01
CA GLN A 120 13.74 -19.82 0.37
C GLN A 120 12.63 -19.64 1.39
N ALA A 121 12.99 -19.22 2.60
CA ALA A 121 12.01 -19.04 3.67
C ALA A 121 11.03 -17.92 3.27
N ALA A 122 9.74 -18.23 3.26
CA ALA A 122 8.70 -17.28 2.87
C ALA A 122 8.50 -16.23 3.98
N PHE A 123 8.31 -14.99 3.56
CA PHE A 123 7.93 -13.91 4.47
C PHE A 123 6.43 -13.93 4.71
N ASN A 124 6.02 -13.63 5.95
CA ASN A 124 4.63 -13.36 6.26
C ASN A 124 4.40 -11.85 6.16
N VAL A 125 3.50 -11.44 5.27
CA VAL A 125 3.11 -10.04 5.08
C VAL A 125 1.74 -9.85 5.71
N LEU A 126 1.67 -9.01 6.73
CA LEU A 126 0.46 -8.73 7.50
C LEU A 126 0.06 -7.26 7.34
N VAL A 127 -1.22 -6.97 7.55
CA VAL A 127 -1.80 -5.61 7.58
C VAL A 127 -2.73 -5.49 8.79
N PRO A 128 -2.97 -4.28 9.32
CA PRO A 128 -3.96 -4.09 10.37
C PRO A 128 -5.37 -4.42 9.83
N GLU A 129 -6.13 -5.15 10.64
CA GLU A 129 -7.53 -5.46 10.38
C GLU A 129 -8.37 -4.19 10.34
N GLU A 130 -8.13 -3.26 11.25
CA GLU A 130 -8.87 -2.00 11.29
C GLU A 130 -8.30 -0.95 10.32
N SER A 131 -9.18 -0.08 9.84
CA SER A 131 -8.83 1.01 8.94
C SER A 131 -8.83 2.33 9.69
N ILE A 132 -7.65 2.94 9.82
CA ILE A 132 -7.48 4.22 10.53
C ILE A 132 -7.43 5.34 9.51
N LEU A 133 -8.34 6.31 9.65
CA LEU A 133 -8.34 7.52 8.81
C LEU A 133 -7.23 8.46 9.28
N LEU A 134 -6.52 9.04 8.32
CA LEU A 134 -5.52 10.09 8.55
C LEU A 134 -6.03 11.40 7.95
N PRO A 135 -5.59 12.56 8.47
CA PRO A 135 -5.90 13.85 7.86
C PRO A 135 -5.53 13.86 6.37
N ARG A 136 -6.30 14.53 5.52
CA ARG A 136 -6.03 14.59 4.06
C ARG A 136 -4.61 15.04 3.74
N SER A 137 -4.05 15.90 4.59
CA SER A 137 -2.68 16.39 4.47
C SER A 137 -1.63 15.28 4.53
N ALA A 138 -1.93 14.11 5.12
CA ALA A 138 -1.06 12.94 5.14
C ALA A 138 -0.66 12.46 3.72
N ARG A 139 -1.53 12.65 2.72
CA ARG A 139 -1.26 12.30 1.30
C ARG A 139 -0.09 13.06 0.69
N ILE A 140 0.25 14.22 1.25
CA ILE A 140 1.33 15.10 0.76
C ILE A 140 2.44 15.28 1.82
N ARG A 141 2.41 14.49 2.89
CA ARG A 141 3.36 14.53 4.00
C ARG A 141 3.99 13.15 4.15
N SER A 142 5.14 13.06 4.81
CA SER A 142 5.68 11.75 5.19
C SER A 142 4.82 11.15 6.30
N VAL A 143 4.47 9.87 6.17
CA VAL A 143 3.78 9.12 7.23
C VAL A 143 4.68 7.98 7.65
N GLN A 144 5.03 7.94 8.93
CA GLN A 144 5.87 6.91 9.53
C GLN A 144 5.09 6.16 10.60
N PHE A 145 5.23 4.85 10.63
CA PHE A 145 4.67 4.00 11.66
C PHE A 145 5.80 3.43 12.52
N PHE A 146 5.67 3.54 13.84
CA PHE A 146 6.57 2.96 14.82
C PHE A 146 5.80 1.93 15.63
N PRO A 147 6.22 0.65 15.61
CA PRO A 147 5.57 -0.36 16.44
C PRO A 147 5.78 -0.09 17.93
N PRO A 148 4.96 -0.69 18.82
CA PRO A 148 5.17 -0.61 20.25
C PRO A 148 6.58 -1.05 20.65
N ALA A 149 7.24 -0.27 21.52
CA ALA A 149 8.56 -0.64 22.04
C ALA A 149 8.51 -1.85 23.00
N THR A 150 7.37 -2.05 23.65
CA THR A 150 7.12 -3.16 24.59
C THR A 150 5.80 -3.84 24.24
N ALA A 151 5.66 -5.12 24.59
CA ALA A 151 4.40 -5.83 24.46
C ALA A 151 3.30 -5.10 25.25
N GLY A 152 2.17 -4.83 24.60
CA GLY A 152 1.06 -4.05 25.17
C GLY A 152 1.28 -2.53 25.20
N GLY A 153 2.38 -2.02 24.64
CA GLY A 153 2.59 -0.58 24.46
C GLY A 153 1.80 -0.01 23.29
N ASN A 154 1.80 1.32 23.16
CA ASN A 154 1.17 2.01 22.04
C ASN A 154 2.08 2.05 20.82
N ALA A 155 1.53 1.83 19.64
CA ALA A 155 2.18 2.18 18.38
C ALA A 155 2.12 3.70 18.18
N THR A 156 3.05 4.26 17.41
CA THR A 156 3.06 5.69 17.10
C THR A 156 3.05 5.90 15.60
N VAL A 157 2.14 6.73 15.10
CA VAL A 157 2.16 7.24 13.74
C VAL A 157 2.62 8.69 13.76
N VAL A 158 3.63 9.01 12.97
CA VAL A 158 4.15 10.36 12.82
C VAL A 158 3.87 10.86 11.40
N ILE A 159 3.08 11.92 11.29
CA ILE A 159 2.88 12.66 10.05
C ILE A 159 3.87 13.82 10.06
N GLY A 160 4.91 13.77 9.24
CA GLY A 160 5.98 14.77 9.16
C GLY A 160 5.45 16.16 8.77
N PRO A 161 6.18 17.26 8.99
CA PRO A 161 5.66 18.62 8.78
C PRO A 161 5.21 18.89 7.34
N ARG A 162 4.28 19.84 7.17
CA ARG A 162 3.92 20.41 5.87
C ARG A 162 4.72 21.69 5.66
N TYR A 163 5.37 21.80 4.51
CA TYR A 163 6.10 22.99 4.09
C TYR A 163 5.34 23.73 2.97
N GLY A 164 5.70 25.00 2.72
CA GLY A 164 5.16 25.79 1.61
C GLY A 164 4.08 26.78 2.05
N LYS A 165 3.08 27.01 1.18
CA LYS A 165 2.07 28.08 1.32
C LYS A 165 1.23 28.00 2.60
N HIS A 166 1.00 26.79 3.10
CA HIS A 166 0.25 26.51 4.33
C HIS A 166 1.09 25.59 5.21
N PRO A 167 2.10 26.14 5.93
CA PRO A 167 2.98 25.33 6.75
C PRO A 167 2.21 24.78 7.96
N ALA A 168 2.51 23.54 8.35
CA ALA A 168 1.91 22.90 9.52
C ALA A 168 2.94 22.02 10.25
N PRO A 169 2.90 21.97 11.59
CA PRO A 169 3.82 21.16 12.38
C PRO A 169 3.56 19.66 12.17
N SER A 170 4.51 18.82 12.59
CA SER A 170 4.31 17.36 12.62
C SER A 170 3.17 16.96 13.54
N ILE A 171 2.46 15.90 13.20
CA ILE A 171 1.38 15.31 14.02
C ILE A 171 1.86 13.95 14.52
N GLY A 172 1.76 13.71 15.83
CA GLY A 172 1.97 12.40 16.44
C GLY A 172 0.64 11.80 16.86
N ILE A 173 0.39 10.55 16.49
CA ILE A 173 -0.83 9.81 16.81
C ILE A 173 -0.40 8.54 17.55
N TYR A 174 -0.96 8.31 18.74
CA TYR A 174 -0.73 7.10 19.51
C TYR A 174 -1.88 6.12 19.26
N LEU A 175 -1.55 4.90 18.86
CA LEU A 175 -2.51 3.85 18.54
C LEU A 175 -2.38 2.72 19.55
N GLN A 176 -3.50 2.34 20.14
CA GLN A 176 -3.62 1.15 20.97
C GLN A 176 -3.84 -0.08 20.09
N GLU A 177 -3.65 -1.27 20.66
CA GLU A 177 -3.88 -2.54 19.95
C GLU A 177 -5.31 -2.65 19.40
N LYS A 178 -6.30 -2.15 20.16
CA LYS A 178 -7.71 -2.13 19.74
C LYS A 178 -7.97 -1.24 18.52
N ASP A 179 -7.15 -0.22 18.29
CA ASP A 179 -7.32 0.73 17.18
C ASP A 179 -6.78 0.14 15.87
N LEU A 180 -5.82 -0.80 15.96
CA LEU A 180 -5.25 -1.52 14.83
C LEU A 180 -5.99 -2.82 14.50
N GLY A 181 -6.67 -3.41 15.49
CA GLY A 181 -7.26 -4.74 15.39
C GLY A 181 -6.21 -5.84 15.27
N ALA A 182 -6.61 -7.02 14.81
CA ALA A 182 -5.66 -8.10 14.57
C ALA A 182 -4.76 -7.80 13.35
N TRP A 183 -3.55 -8.36 13.35
CA TRP A 183 -2.71 -8.36 12.14
C TRP A 183 -3.10 -9.53 11.26
N VAL A 184 -3.73 -9.24 10.12
CA VAL A 184 -4.24 -10.25 9.17
C VAL A 184 -3.33 -10.37 7.96
N ALA A 185 -3.33 -11.54 7.32
CA ALA A 185 -2.54 -11.76 6.10
C ALA A 185 -2.95 -10.77 5.01
N ALA A 186 -1.95 -10.20 4.33
CA ALA A 186 -2.16 -9.27 3.23
C ALA A 186 -2.78 -10.01 2.03
N ASP A 187 -4.09 -9.86 1.84
CA ASP A 187 -4.79 -10.32 0.63
C ASP A 187 -4.75 -9.20 -0.43
N PRO A 188 -4.15 -9.45 -1.61
CA PRO A 188 -4.14 -8.49 -2.73
C PRO A 188 -5.54 -7.99 -3.11
N ALA A 189 -6.58 -8.82 -2.99
CA ALA A 189 -7.96 -8.43 -3.30
C ALA A 189 -8.54 -7.48 -2.24
N MET A 190 -8.21 -7.70 -0.96
CA MET A 190 -8.61 -6.83 0.15
C MET A 190 -7.94 -5.45 0.05
N ILE A 191 -6.63 -5.43 -0.25
CA ILE A 191 -5.86 -4.21 -0.49
C ILE A 191 -6.49 -3.42 -1.66
N GLY A 192 -6.82 -4.12 -2.75
CA GLY A 192 -7.54 -3.59 -3.91
C GLY A 192 -8.87 -2.90 -3.55
N ARG A 193 -9.69 -3.51 -2.69
CA ARG A 193 -11.00 -2.95 -2.30
C ARG A 193 -10.87 -1.73 -1.38
N ARG A 194 -9.92 -1.74 -0.43
CA ARG A 194 -9.63 -0.58 0.43
C ARG A 194 -9.07 0.63 -0.35
N LEU A 195 -8.54 0.40 -1.56
CA LEU A 195 -8.10 1.46 -2.47
C LEU A 195 -9.25 2.17 -3.19
N CYS A 196 -10.41 1.53 -3.29
CA CYS A 196 -11.54 2.00 -4.10
C CYS A 196 -12.73 2.52 -3.27
N MET A 197 -12.62 2.58 -1.93
CA MET A 197 -13.64 3.23 -1.11
C MET A 197 -13.75 4.70 -1.56
N PRO A 198 -14.94 5.16 -1.99
CA PRO A 198 -15.14 6.55 -2.37
C PRO A 198 -14.78 7.46 -1.18
N GLU A 199 -13.95 8.47 -1.42
CA GLU A 199 -13.65 9.56 -0.48
C GLU A 199 -14.90 10.47 -0.29
N ASP A 200 -16.11 9.92 -0.20
CA ASP A 200 -17.38 10.66 -0.24
C ASP A 200 -17.55 11.64 0.93
N ARG A 201 -16.78 11.48 2.01
CA ARG A 201 -16.76 12.40 3.15
C ARG A 201 -15.94 13.69 2.89
N TRP A 202 -15.23 13.84 1.76
CA TRP A 202 -14.11 14.79 1.62
C TRP A 202 -14.15 15.72 0.39
N THR A 203 -15.32 16.26 0.04
CA THR A 203 -15.46 17.23 -1.06
C THR A 203 -15.10 18.68 -0.71
N GLY A 204 -14.67 18.97 0.53
CA GLY A 204 -14.23 20.31 0.96
C GLY A 204 -12.78 20.65 0.62
N GLU A 205 -12.50 21.93 0.34
CA GLU A 205 -11.14 22.47 0.27
C GLU A 205 -10.58 22.63 1.69
N PHE A 206 -9.73 21.69 2.10
CA PHE A 206 -9.00 21.65 3.38
C PHE A 206 -9.89 21.49 4.63
N GLU A 207 -9.68 20.40 5.38
CA GLU A 207 -9.98 20.38 6.81
C GLU A 207 -8.99 21.35 7.45
N ASP A 208 -9.40 22.59 7.69
CA ASP A 208 -8.86 23.32 8.83
C ASP A 208 -9.40 22.60 10.07
N PHE A 209 -8.52 22.32 11.04
CA PHE A 209 -8.90 21.76 12.32
C PHE A 209 -9.95 22.68 12.96
N ASP A 210 -11.17 22.18 13.13
CA ASP A 210 -12.26 22.93 13.72
C ASP A 210 -12.28 22.59 15.21
N GLU A 211 -11.78 23.50 16.05
CA GLU A 211 -11.76 23.33 17.50
C GLU A 211 -13.16 23.04 18.09
N LEU A 212 -14.25 23.34 17.38
CA LEU A 212 -15.61 23.07 17.83
C LEU A 212 -16.14 21.70 17.39
N GLN A 213 -15.60 21.10 16.32
CA GLN A 213 -16.03 19.79 15.82
C GLN A 213 -15.03 18.68 16.13
N ASP A 214 -13.74 18.99 16.17
CA ASP A 214 -12.65 18.02 16.25
C ASP A 214 -12.12 17.83 17.69
N CYS A 215 -12.42 18.76 18.61
CA CYS A 215 -12.10 18.60 20.03
C CYS A 215 -13.33 18.17 20.83
N ASP A 216 -13.34 16.94 21.34
CA ASP A 216 -14.15 16.60 22.51
C ASP A 216 -13.55 17.34 23.72
N ILE A 217 -14.11 18.50 24.06
CA ILE A 217 -13.76 19.19 25.31
C ILE A 217 -14.28 18.32 26.46
N ILE A 218 -13.41 17.52 27.06
CA ILE A 218 -13.70 16.85 28.33
C ILE A 218 -13.60 17.93 29.41
N PRO A 219 -14.71 18.35 30.05
CA PRO A 219 -14.62 19.28 31.17
C PRO A 219 -13.79 18.64 32.28
N PHE A 220 -12.77 19.38 32.73
CA PHE A 220 -12.01 19.05 33.91
C PHE A 220 -12.83 19.57 35.10
N ASP A 221 -13.51 18.68 35.81
CA ASP A 221 -14.18 19.03 37.07
C ASP A 221 -13.11 19.10 38.18
N ASP A 222 -12.93 20.28 38.78
CA ASP A 222 -12.13 20.52 40.00
C ASP A 222 -12.82 19.99 41.27
#